data_AF-A0ABD0PE89-F1
#
_entry.id   AF-A0ABD0PE89-F1
#
_cell.length_a   1.000
_cell.length_b   1.000
_cell.length_c   1.000
_cell.angle_alpha   90.00
_cell.angle_beta   90.00
_cell.angle_gamma   90.00
#
_symmetry.space_group_name_H-M   'P 1'
#
loop_
_entity.id
_entity.type
_entity.pdbx_description
1 polymer ?
#
loop_
_entity_poly.entity_id
_entity_poly.type
_entity_poly.pdbx_seq_one_letter_code
_entity_poly.pdbx_strand_id
1 'polypeptide(L)' 'MWQNKSNEYKIMVFSKTNGLSLPDTFLKDRVNFSKSSPLIDDASIIIKDVKMSDQGVYSCDYTTFPSGSHKGQTILTVLE' A
#
# COMPACT_ATOMS: atom_id res chain seq x y z
N MET A 1 -28.34 4.40 2.94
CA MET A 1 -27.32 3.36 2.70
C MET A 1 -26.37 3.41 3.88
N TRP A 2 -26.32 2.37 4.72
CA TRP A 2 -25.45 2.35 5.89
C TRP A 2 -24.01 2.09 5.44
N GLN A 3 -23.12 3.04 5.71
CA GLN A 3 -21.69 2.86 5.47
C GLN A 3 -21.02 2.68 6.83
N ASN A 4 -20.50 1.48 7.07
CA ASN A 4 -19.49 1.28 8.09
C ASN A 4 -18.14 1.43 7.38
N LYS A 5 -17.61 2.66 7.30
CA LYS A 5 -16.26 2.88 6.79
C LYS A 5 -15.30 2.34 7.84
N SER A 6 -14.88 1.10 7.66
CA SER A 6 -13.62 0.65 8.24
C SER A 6 -12.56 1.69 7.87
N ASN A 7 -11.77 2.16 8.84
CA ASN A 7 -10.74 3.18 8.63
C ASN A 7 -9.60 2.62 7.76
N GLU A 8 -9.84 2.51 6.45
CA GLU A 8 -8.85 2.10 5.47
C GLU A 8 -8.04 3.34 5.06
N TYR A 9 -6.78 3.38 5.49
CA TYR A 9 -5.85 4.46 5.14
C TYR A 9 -5.05 4.07 3.91
N LYS A 10 -5.13 4.88 2.85
CA LYS A 10 -4.29 4.70 1.67
C LYS A 10 -2.86 5.18 1.99
N ILE A 11 -1.90 4.26 1.96
CA ILE A 11 -0.49 4.56 2.25
C ILE A 11 0.24 5.01 0.98
N MET A 12 -0.09 4.42 -0.16
CA MET A 12 0.54 4.69 -1.44
C MET A 12 -0.46 4.40 -2.56
N VAL A 13 -0.53 5.28 -3.55
CA VAL A 13 -1.37 5.11 -4.74
C VAL A 13 -0.53 5.34 -5.97
N PHE A 14 -0.54 4.40 -6.92
CA PHE A 14 0.15 4.55 -8.19
C PHE A 14 -0.80 4.33 -9.35
N SER A 15 -0.71 5.20 -10.37
CA SER A 15 -1.33 4.96 -11.66
C SER A 15 -0.35 5.27 -12.78
N LYS A 16 -0.47 4.54 -13.90
CA LYS A 16 0.40 4.77 -15.07
C LYS A 16 0.29 6.19 -15.64
N THR A 17 -0.88 6.82 -15.51
CA THR A 17 -1.15 8.16 -16.06
C THR A 17 -0.80 9.29 -15.11
N ASN A 18 -1.04 9.10 -13.81
CA ASN A 18 -0.90 10.17 -12.81
C ASN A 18 0.36 10.00 -11.95
N GLY A 19 1.09 8.89 -12.13
CA GLY A 19 2.28 8.57 -11.36
C GLY A 19 1.95 8.17 -9.92
N LEU A 20 2.94 8.38 -9.05
CA LEU A 20 2.88 8.07 -7.62
C LEU A 20 2.24 9.21 -6.83
N SER A 21 1.33 8.86 -5.92
CA SER A 21 0.73 9.74 -4.93
C SER A 21 0.92 9.13 -3.54
N LEU A 22 1.43 9.94 -2.61
CA LEU A 22 1.66 9.57 -1.21
C LEU A 22 0.75 10.42 -0.30
N PRO A 23 -0.37 9.85 0.17
CA PRO A 23 -1.24 10.53 1.12
C PRO A 23 -0.52 10.85 2.44
N ASP A 24 -0.98 11.90 3.11
CA ASP A 24 -0.43 12.32 4.39
C ASP A 24 -0.84 11.32 5.49
N THR A 25 0.06 10.40 5.80
CA THR A 25 -0.14 9.30 6.75
C THR A 25 1.10 9.11 7.61
N PHE A 26 0.99 8.31 8.67
CA PHE A 26 2.11 7.94 9.55
C PHE A 26 3.28 7.22 8.85
N LEU A 27 3.12 6.87 7.57
CA LEU A 27 4.12 6.19 6.73
C LEU A 27 4.67 7.04 5.58
N LYS A 28 4.18 8.27 5.36
CA LYS A 28 4.48 9.10 4.18
C LYS A 28 5.96 9.18 3.82
N ASP A 29 6.84 9.38 4.81
CA ASP A 29 8.29 9.55 4.61
C ASP A 29 9.08 8.25 4.81
N ARG A 30 8.38 7.16 5.10
CA ARG A 30 8.98 5.85 5.41
C ARG A 30 8.63 4.79 4.38
N VAL A 31 7.81 5.09 3.40
CA VAL A 31 7.37 4.14 2.38
C VAL A 31 7.98 4.45 1.01
N ASN A 32 8.49 3.43 0.32
CA ASN A 32 8.94 3.55 -1.07
C ASN A 32 8.69 2.23 -1.83
N PHE A 33 8.63 2.26 -3.15
CA PHE A 33 8.69 1.02 -3.92
C PHE A 33 10.03 0.31 -3.71
N SER A 34 9.98 -1.02 -3.69
CA SER A 34 11.18 -1.88 -3.61
C SER A 34 12.05 -1.78 -4.87
N LYS A 35 11.42 -1.53 -6.02
CA LYS A 35 12.06 -1.30 -7.32
C LYS A 35 11.92 0.16 -7.72
N SER A 36 12.88 0.66 -8.50
CA SER A 36 12.93 2.05 -8.99
C SER A 36 11.73 2.45 -9.85
N SER A 37 11.02 1.48 -10.42
CA SER A 37 9.73 1.66 -11.08
C SER A 37 8.80 0.53 -10.65
N PRO A 38 7.56 0.82 -10.22
CA PRO A 38 6.56 -0.22 -10.04
C PRO A 38 6.25 -0.81 -11.42
N LEU A 39 6.84 -1.98 -11.68
CA LEU A 39 6.42 -2.82 -12.79
C LEU A 39 4.99 -3.29 -12.50
N ILE A 40 4.18 -3.49 -13.53
CA ILE A 40 2.80 -3.99 -13.40
C ILE A 40 2.75 -5.26 -12.54
N ASP A 41 3.82 -6.06 -12.61
CA ASP A 41 3.90 -7.37 -12.00
C ASP A 41 4.50 -7.32 -10.58
N ASP A 42 5.04 -6.17 -10.16
CA ASP A 42 5.69 -6.02 -8.86
C ASP A 42 5.49 -4.62 -8.26
N ALA A 43 4.49 -4.53 -7.38
CA ALA A 43 4.17 -3.34 -6.60
C ALA A 43 4.66 -3.45 -5.14
N SER A 44 5.69 -4.25 -4.88
CA SER A 44 6.21 -4.44 -3.53
C SER A 44 6.77 -3.12 -2.97
N ILE A 45 6.43 -2.82 -1.72
CA ILE A 45 6.87 -1.62 -0.99
C ILE A 45 7.88 -1.98 0.11
N ILE A 46 8.70 -1.00 0.48
CA ILE A 46 9.59 -1.03 1.63
C ILE A 46 9.08 -0.01 2.64
N ILE A 47 8.95 -0.44 3.90
CA ILE A 47 8.75 0.45 5.04
C ILE A 47 10.11 0.57 5.76
N LYS A 48 10.65 1.79 5.83
CA LYS A 48 11.88 2.12 6.55
C LYS A 48 11.56 2.44 8.01
N ASP A 49 12.54 2.20 8.89
CA ASP A 49 12.45 2.50 10.32
C ASP A 49 11.16 1.99 10.94
N VAL A 50 10.92 0.67 10.78
CA VAL A 50 9.72 -0.02 11.26
C VAL A 50 9.61 0.12 12.78
N LYS A 51 8.41 0.44 13.25
CA LYS A 51 8.07 0.61 14.66
C LYS A 51 7.01 -0.39 15.07
N MET A 52 6.91 -0.67 16.37
CA MET A 52 5.81 -1.49 16.93
C MET A 52 4.42 -0.97 16.52
N SER A 53 4.26 0.34 16.36
CA SER A 53 3.00 0.97 15.91
C SER A 53 2.64 0.70 14.45
N ASP A 54 3.57 0.19 13.64
CA ASP A 54 3.31 -0.15 12.24
C ASP A 54 2.69 -1.54 12.08
N GLN A 55 2.66 -2.36 13.14
CA GLN A 55 2.02 -3.67 13.13
C GLN A 55 0.56 -3.56 12.70
N GLY A 56 0.13 -4.44 11.80
CA GLY A 56 -1.23 -4.43 11.30
C GLY A 56 -1.42 -5.23 10.02
N VAL A 57 -2.64 -5.15 9.49
CA VAL A 57 -3.03 -5.78 8.23
C VAL A 57 -2.86 -4.77 7.10
N TYR A 58 -2.05 -5.11 6.11
CA TYR A 58 -1.80 -4.30 4.92
C TYR A 58 -2.51 -4.93 3.73
N SER A 59 -3.22 -4.12 2.95
CA SER A 59 -3.92 -4.55 1.74
C SER A 59 -3.30 -3.88 0.51
N CYS A 60 -3.12 -4.66 -0.55
CA CYS A 60 -2.73 -4.18 -1.87
C CYS A 60 -3.89 -4.41 -2.83
N ASP A 61 -4.58 -3.33 -3.19
CA ASP A 61 -5.64 -3.33 -4.20
C ASP A 61 -5.07 -2.84 -5.54
N TYR A 62 -5.08 -3.69 -6.55
CA TYR A 62 -4.56 -3.37 -7.87
C TYR A 62 -5.55 -3.74 -8.98
N THR A 63 -5.50 -3.02 -10.09
CA THR A 63 -6.39 -3.26 -11.24
C THR A 63 -5.56 -3.35 -12.51
N THR A 64 -5.77 -4.44 -13.26
CA THR A 64 -5.11 -4.68 -14.54
C THR A 64 -6.17 -4.85 -15.63
N PHE A 65 -5.88 -4.38 -16.85
CA PHE A 65 -6.73 -4.65 -18.01
C PHE A 65 -6.09 -5.77 -18.84
N PRO A 66 -6.84 -6.82 -19.23
CA PRO A 66 -8.29 -7.01 -19.07
C PRO A 66 -8.72 -7.71 -17.77
N SER A 67 -7.79 -8.17 -16.93
CA SER A 67 -8.07 -9.11 -15.83
C SER A 67 -8.96 -8.57 -14.70
N GLY A 68 -9.11 -7.26 -14.59
CA GLY A 68 -9.95 -6.61 -13.60
C GLY A 68 -9.22 -6.26 -12.30
N SER A 69 -9.99 -6.18 -11.21
CA SER A 69 -9.49 -5.79 -9.89
C SER A 69 -9.12 -7.00 -9.05
N HIS A 70 -8.02 -6.87 -8.32
CA HIS A 70 -7.45 -7.89 -7.46
C HIS A 70 -7.09 -7.27 -6.11
N LYS A 71 -7.13 -8.09 -5.04
CA LYS A 71 -6.74 -7.69 -3.69
C LYS A 71 -5.82 -8.75 -3.10
N GLY A 72 -4.66 -8.31 -2.62
CA GLY A 72 -3.77 -9.10 -1.77
C GLY A 72 -3.75 -8.53 -0.36
N GLN A 73 -3.52 -9.37 0.63
CA GLN A 73 -3.34 -8.94 2.02
C GLN A 73 -2.13 -9.60 2.64
N THR A 74 -1.47 -8.88 3.54
CA THR A 74 -0.37 -9.38 4.35
C THR A 74 -0.46 -8.81 5.76
N ILE A 75 0.13 -9.50 6.73
CA ILE A 75 0.18 -9.09 8.13
C ILE A 75 1.62 -8.72 8.46
N LEU A 76 1.83 -7.49 8.91
CA LEU A 76 3.12 -7.06 9.45
C LEU A 76 3.12 -7.34 10.95
N THR A 77 3.97 -8.26 11.40
CA THR A 77 4.26 -8.51 12.81
C THR A 77 5.64 -7.97 13.14
N VAL A 78 5.74 -7.17 14.20
CA VAL A 78 7.01 -6.62 14.69
C VAL A 78 7.37 -7.36 15.97
N LEU A 79 8.58 -7.91 16.02
CA LEU A 79 9.10 -8.63 17.18
C LEU A 79 9.97 -7.71 18.02
N GLU A 80 9.99 -7.98 19.32
CA GLU A 80 10.78 -7.26 20.33
C GLU A 80 12.24 -7.75 20.37
#